data_AF-A0A941EJP3-F1
#
_entry.id   AF-A0A941EJP3-F1
#
_cell.length_a   1.000
_cell.length_b   1.000
_cell.length_c   1.000
_cell.angle_alpha   90.00
_cell.angle_beta   90.00
_cell.angle_gamma   90.00
#
_symmetry.space_group_name_H-M   'P 1'
#
loop_
_entity.id
_entity.type
_entity.pdbx_description
1 polymer ?
#
loop_
_entity_poly.entity_id
_entity_poly.type
_entity_poly.pdbx_seq_one_letter_code
_entity_poly.pdbx_strand_id
1 'polypeptide(L)'
;VDTLLMRITEFVMLFPFLIFAIVLNAALGDKIKNPYGSAIILVLVIIVLSWGGIARLVRGKVLQEKENEYFLAAKSIGTPTYKIILKHLLPNILSVVIVQATLLFAGMIVVESGLSFLGFGISKAI
;
A
#
# COMPACT_ATOMS: atom_id res chain seq x y z
N VAL A 1 -2.01 -20.25 -4.46
CA VAL A 1 -2.65 -18.91 -4.40
C VAL A 1 -1.75 -17.90 -3.72
N ASP A 2 -1.36 -18.14 -2.47
CA ASP A 2 -0.52 -17.23 -1.68
C ASP A 2 0.82 -16.84 -2.34
N THR A 3 1.57 -17.80 -2.88
CA THR A 3 2.80 -17.53 -3.65
C THR A 3 2.55 -16.69 -4.91
N LEU A 4 1.43 -16.96 -5.61
CA LEU A 4 1.09 -16.23 -6.83
C LEU A 4 0.77 -14.77 -6.53
N LEU A 5 0.00 -14.52 -5.45
CA LEU A 5 -0.28 -13.15 -4.99
C LEU A 5 1.01 -12.41 -4.65
N MET A 6 1.96 -13.06 -3.98
CA MET A 6 3.25 -12.42 -3.70
C MET A 6 4.10 -12.18 -4.93
N ARG A 7 4.04 -13.05 -5.94
CA ARG A 7 4.73 -12.81 -7.22
C ARG A 7 4.19 -11.58 -7.94
N ILE A 8 2.88 -11.37 -7.91
CA ILE A 8 2.26 -10.16 -8.46
C ILE A 8 2.71 -8.92 -7.67
N THR A 9 2.68 -9.00 -6.34
CA THR A 9 3.15 -7.92 -5.47
C THR A 9 4.63 -7.57 -5.73
N GLU A 10 5.49 -8.58 -5.84
CA GLU A 10 6.91 -8.42 -6.16
C GLU A 10 7.11 -7.77 -7.52
N PHE A 11 6.37 -8.23 -8.53
CA PHE A 11 6.40 -7.64 -9.88
C PHE A 11 6.04 -6.15 -9.85
N VAL A 12 4.98 -5.77 -9.14
CA VAL A 12 4.56 -4.36 -8.98
C VAL A 12 5.65 -3.53 -8.28
N MET A 13 6.35 -4.09 -7.31
CA MET A 13 7.43 -3.40 -6.60
C MET A 13 8.69 -3.18 -7.43
N LEU A 14 8.84 -3.85 -8.59
CA LEU A 14 9.95 -3.62 -9.51
C LEU A 14 9.81 -2.31 -10.29
N PHE A 15 8.61 -1.73 -10.34
CA PHE A 15 8.37 -0.52 -11.11
C PHE A 15 8.92 0.73 -10.39
N PRO A 16 9.68 1.59 -11.09
CA PRO A 16 10.23 2.80 -10.52
C PRO A 16 9.14 3.85 -10.29
N PHE A 17 8.82 4.12 -9.02
CA PHE A 17 7.72 5.00 -8.61
C PHE A 17 7.74 6.37 -9.29
N LEU A 18 8.87 7.10 -9.17
CA LEU A 18 8.97 8.48 -9.66
C LEU A 18 8.80 8.57 -11.18
N ILE A 19 9.36 7.62 -11.93
CA ILE A 19 9.27 7.60 -13.39
C ILE A 19 7.81 7.43 -13.82
N PHE A 20 7.08 6.51 -13.18
CA PHE A 20 5.66 6.31 -13.46
C PHE A 20 4.83 7.53 -13.10
N ALA A 21 5.07 8.16 -11.95
CA ALA A 21 4.37 9.35 -11.53
C ALA A 21 4.55 10.50 -12.53
N ILE A 22 5.78 10.75 -12.98
CA ILE A 22 6.09 11.80 -13.96
C ILE A 22 5.49 11.47 -15.32
N VAL A 23 5.76 10.29 -15.88
CA VAL A 23 5.34 9.93 -17.25
C VAL A 23 3.82 9.91 -17.36
N LEU A 24 3.11 9.31 -16.40
CA LEU A 24 1.66 9.24 -16.46
C LEU A 24 1.01 10.61 -16.23
N ASN A 25 1.54 11.41 -15.30
CA ASN A 25 0.98 12.74 -15.10
C ASN A 25 1.24 13.65 -16.30
N ALA A 26 2.43 13.60 -16.90
CA ALA A 26 2.73 14.35 -18.12
C ALA A 26 1.88 13.92 -19.33
N ALA A 27 1.63 12.62 -19.48
CA ALA A 27 0.90 12.09 -20.63
C ALA A 27 -0.63 12.24 -20.51
N LEU A 28 -1.16 12.18 -19.29
CA LEU A 28 -2.61 12.05 -19.03
C LEU A 28 -3.17 13.16 -18.13
N GLY A 29 -2.35 13.90 -17.39
CA GLY A 29 -2.75 14.92 -16.40
C GLY A 29 -3.78 15.90 -16.93
N ASP A 30 -3.44 16.54 -18.06
CA ASP A 30 -4.28 17.56 -18.71
C ASP A 30 -5.34 16.97 -19.64
N LYS A 31 -5.29 15.66 -19.92
CA LYS A 31 -6.27 14.99 -20.79
C LYS A 31 -7.57 14.67 -20.06
N ILE A 32 -7.52 14.59 -18.73
CA ILE A 32 -8.71 14.42 -17.92
C ILE A 32 -9.39 15.78 -17.84
N LYS A 33 -10.60 15.90 -18.42
CA LYS A 33 -11.46 17.09 -18.35
C LYS A 33 -12.06 17.28 -16.95
N ASN A 34 -11.22 17.32 -15.94
CA ASN A 34 -11.53 17.56 -14.55
C ASN A 34 -10.42 18.46 -13.99
N PRO A 35 -10.74 19.55 -13.27
CA PRO A 35 -9.74 20.40 -12.60
C PRO A 35 -8.77 19.65 -11.67
N TYR A 36 -9.11 18.42 -11.26
CA TYR A 36 -8.30 17.52 -10.43
C TYR A 36 -7.70 16.35 -11.21
N GLY A 37 -7.61 16.43 -12.54
CA GLY A 37 -7.10 15.35 -13.40
C GLY A 37 -5.71 14.85 -12.98
N SER A 38 -4.78 15.76 -12.73
CA SER A 38 -3.42 15.41 -12.31
C SER A 38 -3.40 14.74 -10.92
N ALA A 39 -4.23 15.21 -9.99
CA ALA A 39 -4.36 14.60 -8.66
C ALA A 39 -4.88 13.16 -8.74
N ILE A 40 -5.88 12.92 -9.59
CA ILE A 40 -6.44 11.58 -9.78
C ILE A 40 -5.38 10.62 -10.30
N ILE A 41 -4.58 11.04 -11.29
CA ILE A 41 -3.51 10.20 -11.84
C ILE A 41 -2.45 9.90 -10.79
N LEU A 42 -1.99 10.92 -10.05
CA LEU A 42 -0.99 10.72 -8.99
C LEU A 42 -1.50 9.78 -7.89
N VAL A 43 -2.76 9.91 -7.46
CA VAL A 43 -3.38 9.00 -6.48
C VAL A 43 -3.44 7.57 -7.02
N LEU A 44 -3.80 7.37 -8.29
CA LEU A 44 -3.81 6.05 -8.90
C LEU A 44 -2.41 5.42 -8.92
N VAL A 45 -1.38 6.19 -9.27
CA VAL A 45 0.02 5.72 -9.24
C VAL A 45 0.42 5.34 -7.80
N ILE A 46 0.09 6.17 -6.82
CA ILE A 46 0.35 5.89 -5.40
C ILE A 46 -0.31 4.58 -4.97
N ILE A 47 -1.60 4.41 -5.24
CA ILE A 47 -2.34 3.21 -4.84
C ILE A 47 -1.75 1.96 -5.48
N VAL A 48 -1.47 2.01 -6.79
CA VAL A 48 -1.04 0.84 -7.55
C VAL A 48 0.40 0.44 -7.25
N LEU A 49 1.29 1.39 -6.95
CA LEU A 49 2.72 1.08 -6.76
C LEU A 49 3.14 0.94 -5.29
N SER A 50 2.44 1.59 -4.35
CA SER A 50 2.92 1.66 -2.96
C SER A 50 2.37 0.57 -2.03
N TRP A 51 1.30 -0.14 -2.43
CA TRP A 51 0.66 -1.16 -1.58
C TRP A 51 1.53 -2.41 -1.33
N GLY A 52 2.47 -2.71 -2.22
CA GLY A 52 3.23 -3.95 -2.14
C GLY A 52 4.16 -4.04 -0.93
N GLY A 53 4.74 -2.91 -0.52
CA GLY A 53 5.59 -2.84 0.66
C GLY A 53 4.85 -3.20 1.95
N ILE A 54 3.67 -2.60 2.16
CA ILE A 54 2.84 -2.90 3.34
C ILE A 54 2.27 -4.32 3.29
N ALA A 55 1.88 -4.82 2.10
CA ALA A 55 1.39 -6.18 1.94
C ALA A 55 2.44 -7.23 2.35
N ARG A 56 3.71 -7.04 1.93
CA ARG A 56 4.83 -7.92 2.31
C ARG A 56 5.07 -7.90 3.82
N LEU A 57 5.02 -6.72 4.43
CA LEU A 57 5.20 -6.55 5.86
C LEU A 57 4.09 -7.25 6.66
N VAL A 58 2.84 -7.03 6.28
CA VAL A 58 1.68 -7.67 6.93
C VAL A 58 1.74 -9.18 6.80
N ARG A 59 2.10 -9.70 5.62
CA ARG A 59 2.32 -11.14 5.42
C ARG A 59 3.36 -11.70 6.39
N GLY A 60 4.50 -11.03 6.55
CA GLY A 60 5.53 -11.45 7.49
C GLY A 60 5.01 -11.53 8.92
N LYS A 61 4.26 -10.52 9.36
CA LYS A 61 3.61 -10.50 10.68
C LYS A 61 2.55 -11.58 10.84
N VAL A 62 1.74 -11.83 9.81
CA VAL A 62 0.73 -12.90 9.84
C VAL A 62 1.39 -14.28 9.94
N LEU A 63 2.50 -14.52 9.23
CA LEU A 63 3.24 -15.78 9.33
C LEU A 63 3.84 -15.97 10.73
N GLN A 64 4.43 -14.91 11.30
CA GLN A 64 4.93 -14.91 12.67
C GLN A 64 3.82 -15.20 13.70
N GLU A 65 2.68 -14.52 13.60
CA GLU A 65 1.56 -14.68 14.54
C GLU A 65 0.93 -16.07 14.50
N LYS A 66 1.02 -16.79 13.37
CA LYS A 66 0.52 -18.17 13.25
C LYS A 66 1.32 -19.17 14.08
N GLU A 67 2.56 -18.85 14.43
CA GLU A 67 3.44 -19.68 15.25
C GLU A 67 3.28 -19.41 16.76
N ASN A 68 2.54 -18.37 17.13
CA ASN A 68 2.31 -18.02 18.54
C ASN A 68 1.40 -19.04 19.24
N GLU A 69 1.66 -19.25 20.54
CA GLU A 69 0.95 -20.24 21.37
C GLU A 69 -0.57 -20.02 21.39
N TYR A 70 -1.04 -18.77 21.45
CA TYR A 70 -2.47 -18.47 21.45
C TYR A 70 -3.16 -18.96 20.16
N PHE A 71 -2.45 -18.89 19.02
CA PHE A 71 -2.99 -19.27 17.72
C PHE A 71 -3.08 -20.80 17.64
N LEU A 72 -2.03 -21.49 18.06
CA LEU A 72 -1.98 -22.95 18.13
C LEU A 72 -3.03 -23.50 19.10
N ALA A 73 -3.12 -22.95 20.31
CA ALA A 73 -4.09 -23.35 21.32
C ALA A 73 -5.54 -23.15 20.84
N ALA A 74 -5.87 -21.97 20.29
CA ALA A 74 -7.20 -21.68 19.76
C ALA A 74 -7.59 -22.64 18.63
N LYS A 75 -6.63 -23.03 17.79
CA LYS A 75 -6.85 -24.00 16.71
C LYS A 75 -7.03 -25.42 17.24
N SER A 76 -6.28 -25.83 18.25
CA SER A 76 -6.39 -27.15 18.89
C SER A 76 -7.75 -27.39 19.55
N ILE A 77 -8.40 -26.34 20.07
CA ILE A 77 -9.77 -26.41 20.64
C ILE A 77 -10.88 -26.24 19.58
N GLY A 78 -10.53 -26.20 18.29
CA GLY A 78 -11.50 -26.12 17.19
C GLY A 78 -12.06 -24.72 16.91
N THR A 79 -11.42 -23.65 17.37
CA THR A 79 -11.87 -22.28 17.08
C THR A 79 -11.73 -22.00 15.57
N PRO A 80 -12.76 -21.48 14.89
CA PRO A 80 -12.68 -21.19 13.47
C PRO A 80 -11.65 -20.08 13.19
N THR A 81 -10.84 -20.26 12.14
CA THR A 81 -9.69 -19.40 11.84
C THR A 81 -10.06 -17.92 11.65
N TYR A 82 -11.21 -17.62 11.03
CA TYR A 82 -11.64 -16.23 10.85
C TYR A 82 -11.88 -15.51 12.18
N LYS A 83 -12.34 -16.22 13.22
CA LYS A 83 -12.56 -15.67 14.56
C LYS A 83 -11.23 -15.38 15.26
N ILE A 84 -10.24 -16.26 15.09
CA ILE A 84 -8.87 -16.04 15.58
C ILE A 84 -8.27 -14.81 14.90
N ILE A 85 -8.44 -14.70 13.57
CA ILE A 85 -7.93 -13.58 12.78
C ILE A 85 -8.53 -12.25 13.25
N LEU A 86 -9.87 -12.14 13.30
CA LEU A 86 -10.53 -10.86 13.60
C LEU A 86 -10.38 -10.44 15.06
N LYS A 87 -10.38 -11.38 16.02
CA LYS A 87 -10.40 -11.06 17.45
C LYS A 87 -9.00 -10.97 18.08
N HIS A 88 -8.01 -11.64 17.51
CA HIS A 88 -6.66 -11.72 18.09
C HIS A 88 -5.59 -11.23 17.12
N LEU A 89 -5.49 -11.82 15.93
CA LEU A 89 -4.40 -11.52 15.01
C LEU A 89 -4.45 -10.08 14.48
N LEU A 90 -5.59 -9.66 13.94
CA LEU A 90 -5.75 -8.35 13.31
C LEU A 90 -5.52 -7.20 14.30
N PRO A 91 -6.11 -7.21 15.52
CA PRO A 91 -5.78 -6.22 16.55
C PRO A 91 -4.29 -6.19 16.92
N ASN A 92 -3.62 -7.34 17.00
CA ASN A 92 -2.21 -7.42 17.37
C ASN A 92 -1.30 -6.75 16.34
N ILE A 93 -1.54 -7.01 15.05
CA ILE A 93 -0.70 -6.46 13.97
C ILE A 93 -1.07 -5.01 13.59
N LEU A 94 -2.22 -4.50 14.04
CA LEU A 94 -2.71 -3.18 13.67
C LEU A 94 -1.75 -2.06 14.09
N SER A 95 -1.10 -2.24 15.24
CA SER A 95 -0.04 -1.33 15.71
C SER A 95 1.04 -1.09 14.66
N VAL A 96 1.55 -2.18 14.06
CA VAL A 96 2.58 -2.14 13.03
C VAL A 96 2.03 -1.54 11.73
N VAL A 97 0.78 -1.88 11.37
CA VAL A 97 0.12 -1.34 10.17
C VAL A 97 -0.03 0.18 10.27
N ILE A 98 -0.48 0.70 11.42
CA ILE A 98 -0.67 2.13 11.64
C ILE A 98 0.66 2.87 11.53
N VAL A 99 1.71 2.40 12.22
CA VAL A 99 3.04 3.01 12.15
C VAL A 99 3.55 3.08 10.72
N GLN A 100 3.45 1.97 9.97
CA GLN A 100 3.88 1.93 8.58
C GLN A 100 3.05 2.83 7.67
N ALA A 101 1.74 2.92 7.90
CA ALA A 101 0.86 3.82 7.16
C ALA A 101 1.26 5.29 7.40
N THR A 102 1.59 5.67 8.64
CA THR A 102 2.07 7.02 8.97
C THR A 102 3.38 7.35 8.26
N LEU A 103 4.35 6.44 8.28
CA LEU A 103 5.63 6.63 7.58
C LEU A 103 5.44 6.74 6.06
N LEU A 104 4.58 5.89 5.49
CA LEU A 104 4.25 5.94 4.07
C LEU A 104 3.58 7.25 3.70
N PHE A 105 2.64 7.71 4.52
CA PHE A 105 1.96 9.00 4.33
C PHE A 105 2.94 10.17 4.32
N ALA A 106 3.85 10.23 5.31
CA ALA A 106 4.90 11.25 5.35
C ALA A 106 5.80 11.21 4.09
N GLY A 107 6.19 10.00 3.66
CA GLY A 107 6.95 9.82 2.42
C GLY A 107 6.21 10.30 1.18
N MET A 108 4.90 10.04 1.08
CA MET A 108 4.10 10.49 -0.07
C MET A 108 3.94 12.01 -0.13
N ILE A 109 3.90 12.71 1.01
CA ILE A 109 3.92 14.18 1.04
C ILE A 109 5.22 14.72 0.42
N VAL A 110 6.36 14.14 0.80
CA VAL A 110 7.67 14.53 0.26
C VAL A 110 7.74 14.28 -1.23
N VAL A 111 7.24 13.14 -1.70
CA VAL A 111 7.23 12.81 -3.13
C VAL A 111 6.30 13.74 -3.91
N GLU A 112 5.10 14.02 -3.39
CA GLU A 112 4.16 14.96 -4.01
C GLU A 112 4.76 16.37 -4.09
N SER A 113 5.41 16.84 -3.01
CA SER A 113 6.11 18.12 -2.97
C SER A 113 7.24 18.17 -4.01
N GLY A 114 8.00 17.07 -4.14
CA GLY A 114 9.05 16.94 -5.16
C GLY A 114 8.49 16.96 -6.58
N LEU A 115 7.37 16.28 -6.83
CA LEU A 115 6.69 16.31 -8.12
C LEU A 115 6.14 17.70 -8.45
N SER A 116 5.55 18.39 -7.46
CA SER A 116 5.10 19.78 -7.57
C SER A 116 6.25 20.73 -7.91
N PHE A 117 7.41 20.56 -7.28
CA PHE A 117 8.63 21.32 -7.61
C PHE A 117 9.09 21.08 -9.06
N LEU A 118 8.97 19.84 -9.55
CA LEU A 118 9.33 19.48 -10.93
C LEU A 118 8.26 19.88 -11.97
N GLY A 119 7.13 20.47 -11.55
CA GLY A 119 6.02 20.83 -12.43
C GLY A 119 5.06 19.69 -12.78
N PHE A 120 5.22 18.52 -12.15
CA PHE A 120 4.39 17.31 -12.35
C PHE A 120 3.55 16.97 -11.10
N GLY A 121 3.29 17.94 -10.23
CA GLY A 121 2.48 17.75 -9.04
C GLY A 121 0.97 17.91 -9.28
N ILE A 122 0.26 18.18 -8.19
CA ILE A 122 -1.17 18.49 -8.25
C ILE A 122 -1.32 19.92 -8.77
N SER A 123 -1.75 20.07 -10.03
CA SER A 123 -2.04 21.35 -10.64
C SER A 123 -3.54 21.46 -10.87
N LYS A 124 -4.11 22.60 -10.49
CA LYS A 124 -5.50 22.94 -10.82
C LYS A 124 -5.48 23.59 -12.20
N ALA A 125 -6.00 22.91 -13.21
CA ALA A 125 -6.27 23.55 -14.49
C ALA A 125 -7.30 24.68 -14.24
N ILE A 126 -6.87 25.93 -14.41
CA ILE A 126 -7.71 27.13 -14.36
C ILE A 126 -8.35 27.33 -15.72
#